data_AF-A0A956W433-F1
#
_entry.id   AF-A0A956W433-F1
#
_cell.length_a   1.000
_cell.length_b   1.000
_cell.length_c   1.000
_cell.angle_alpha   90.00
_cell.angle_beta   90.00
_cell.angle_gamma   90.00
#
_symmetry.space_group_name_H-M   'P 1'
#
loop_
_entity.id
_entity.type
_entity.pdbx_description
1 polymer ?
#
loop_
_entity_poly.entity_id
_entity_poly.type
_entity_poly.pdbx_seq_one_letter_code
_entity_poly.pdbx_strand_id
1 'polypeptide(L)' 'GVSYLYNSGYDPRFANVGAGLISKAYVLRDAIERGLHTFDFLRGDEDYKRHLGGLAKPVITATFRQH' A
#
# COMPACT_ATOMS: atom_id res chain seq x y z
N GLY A 1 0.64 -16.74 -2.40
CA GLY A 1 -0.18 -15.75 -3.14
C GLY A 1 0.28 -14.34 -2.82
N VAL A 2 -0.17 -13.34 -3.56
CA VAL A 2 0.17 -11.91 -3.35
C VAL A 2 -1.13 -11.14 -3.09
N SER A 3 -1.12 -10.24 -2.11
CA SER A 3 -2.25 -9.35 -1.80
C SER A 3 -1.95 -7.91 -2.22
N TYR A 4 -2.94 -7.22 -2.80
CA TYR A 4 -2.86 -5.85 -3.32
C TYR A 4 -3.93 -4.98 -2.67
N LEU A 5 -3.62 -3.72 -2.36
CA LEU A 5 -4.59 -2.75 -1.84
C LEU A 5 -4.64 -1.49 -2.72
N TYR A 6 -5.39 -1.56 -3.83
CA TYR A 6 -5.39 -0.52 -4.87
C TYR A 6 -6.32 0.68 -4.59
N ASN A 7 -7.22 0.59 -3.60
CA ASN A 7 -8.22 1.63 -3.40
C ASN A 7 -8.75 1.61 -1.96
N SER A 8 -8.07 2.33 -1.07
CA SER A 8 -8.65 2.79 0.19
C SER A 8 -9.04 4.26 0.03
N GLY A 9 -10.29 4.53 -0.36
CA GLY A 9 -10.87 5.87 -0.30
C GLY A 9 -11.01 6.27 1.15
N TYR A 10 -10.38 7.37 1.54
CA TYR A 10 -10.38 7.87 2.91
C TYR A 10 -10.85 9.35 2.86
N ASP A 11 -11.85 9.70 3.67
CA ASP A 11 -12.43 11.05 3.72
C ASP A 11 -11.40 12.04 4.27
N PRO A 12 -10.97 13.08 3.51
CA PRO A 12 -9.95 14.08 3.87
C PRO A 12 -10.03 14.69 5.28
N ARG A 13 -11.20 14.61 5.92
CA ARG A 13 -11.46 15.11 7.29
C ARG A 13 -10.94 14.18 8.39
N PHE A 14 -10.56 12.94 8.07
CA PHE A 14 -10.16 11.91 9.06
C PHE A 14 -8.70 11.42 8.90
N ALA A 15 -7.82 12.14 8.18
CA ALA A 15 -6.47 11.68 7.76
C ALA A 15 -5.63 11.43 8.98
N ASN A 16 -5.82 12.38 9.88
CA ASN A 16 -5.23 12.56 11.17
C ASN A 16 -5.61 11.40 12.12
N VAL A 17 -6.69 10.66 11.81
CA VAL A 17 -7.21 9.56 12.64
C VAL A 17 -6.57 8.22 12.25
N GLY A 18 -5.74 8.19 11.20
CA GLY A 18 -4.97 7.00 10.84
C GLY A 18 -5.82 5.81 10.39
N ALA A 19 -7.11 6.01 10.08
CA ALA A 19 -8.01 4.94 9.65
C ALA A 19 -7.47 4.18 8.43
N GLY A 20 -6.86 4.91 7.49
CA GLY A 20 -6.18 4.31 6.33
C GLY A 20 -4.94 3.49 6.68
N LEU A 21 -4.22 3.84 7.75
CA LEU A 21 -3.05 3.09 8.25
C LEU A 21 -3.48 1.85 9.01
N ILE A 22 -4.46 2.00 9.91
CA ILE A 22 -5.00 0.89 10.70
C ILE A 22 -5.60 -0.15 9.77
N SER A 23 -6.39 0.26 8.77
CA SER A 23 -6.92 -0.64 7.74
C SER A 23 -5.80 -1.44 7.06
N LYS A 24 -4.71 -0.77 6.64
CA LYS A 24 -3.54 -1.43 6.03
C LYS A 24 -2.86 -2.43 6.97
N ALA A 25 -2.72 -2.10 8.25
CA ALA A 25 -2.15 -2.99 9.25
C ALA A 25 -3.02 -4.25 9.45
N TYR A 26 -4.35 -4.10 9.46
CA TYR A 26 -5.28 -5.24 9.53
C TYR A 26 -5.16 -6.16 8.32
N VAL A 27 -5.09 -5.62 7.10
CA VAL A 27 -4.93 -6.45 5.89
C VAL A 27 -3.57 -7.15 5.85
N LEU A 28 -2.51 -6.47 6.30
CA LEU A 28 -1.19 -7.09 6.41
C LEU A 28 -1.21 -8.26 7.39
N ARG A 29 -1.88 -8.11 8.54
CA ARG A 29 -2.02 -9.19 9.52
C ARG A 29 -2.79 -10.38 8.95
N ASP A 30 -3.94 -10.14 8.32
CA ASP A 30 -4.73 -11.20 7.66
C ASP A 30 -3.93 -11.91 6.56
N ALA A 31 -3.11 -11.19 5.78
CA ALA A 31 -2.23 -11.77 4.79
C ALA A 31 -1.20 -12.72 5.41
N ILE A 32 -0.59 -12.34 6.53
CA ILE A 32 0.37 -13.19 7.27
C ILE A 32 -0.35 -14.43 7.83
N GLU A 33 -1.51 -14.27 8.45
CA GLU A 33 -2.32 -15.36 9.00
C GLU A 33 -2.74 -16.38 7.92
N ARG A 34 -2.93 -15.92 6.68
CA ARG A 34 -3.24 -16.76 5.50
C ARG A 34 -1.99 -17.37 4.84
N GLY A 35 -0.80 -17.18 5.39
CA GLY A 35 0.45 -17.69 4.84
C GLY A 35 0.88 -17.00 3.54
N LEU A 36 0.45 -15.76 3.29
CA LEU A 36 0.96 -14.97 2.17
C LEU A 36 2.35 -14.42 2.52
N HIS A 37 3.29 -14.56 1.59
CA HIS A 37 4.68 -14.14 1.78
C HIS A 37 5.00 -12.76 1.20
N THR A 38 4.01 -12.10 0.59
CA THR A 38 4.23 -10.81 -0.07
C THR A 38 2.98 -9.94 0.03
N PHE A 39 3.20 -8.71 0.51
CA PHE A 39 2.22 -7.64 0.53
C PHE A 39 2.76 -6.47 -0.29
N ASP A 40 2.03 -6.04 -1.32
CA ASP A 40 2.45 -4.92 -2.17
C ASP A 40 1.76 -3.62 -1.72
N PHE A 41 2.54 -2.70 -1.13
CA PHE A 41 2.09 -1.38 -0.70
C PHE A 41 1.81 -0.40 -1.85
N LEU A 42 2.04 -0.83 -3.10
CA LEU A 42 1.90 -0.04 -4.31
C LEU A 42 2.80 1.20 -4.34
N ARG A 43 2.65 2.00 -5.39
CA ARG A 43 3.37 3.26 -5.59
C ARG A 43 3.17 4.22 -4.41
N GLY A 44 4.20 5.01 -4.13
CA GLY A 44 4.20 6.06 -3.11
C GLY A 44 5.33 5.84 -2.11
N ASP A 45 5.81 6.93 -1.52
CA ASP A 45 6.97 7.01 -0.63
C ASP A 45 6.58 7.20 0.85
N GLU A 46 5.32 6.92 1.21
CA GLU A 46 4.79 7.18 2.54
C GLU A 46 5.56 6.44 3.65
N ASP A 47 5.94 7.19 4.69
CA ASP A 47 6.81 6.73 5.78
C ASP A 47 6.32 5.46 6.48
N TYR A 48 5.01 5.29 6.61
CA TYR A 48 4.43 4.11 7.25
C TYR A 48 4.78 2.80 6.52
N LYS A 49 5.01 2.84 5.19
CA LYS A 49 5.40 1.65 4.44
C LYS A 49 6.72 1.08 4.95
N ARG A 50 7.68 1.96 5.26
CA ARG A 50 8.98 1.58 5.82
C ARG A 50 8.83 1.03 7.24
N HIS A 51 7.99 1.66 8.07
CA HIS A 51 7.69 1.17 9.41
C HIS A 51 7.01 -0.20 9.41
N LEU A 52 6.27 -0.55 8.36
CA LEU A 52 5.64 -1.86 8.17
C LEU A 52 6.53 -2.88 7.42
N GLY A 53 7.83 -2.59 7.25
CA GLY A 53 8.79 -3.49 6.59
C GLY A 53 8.76 -3.45 5.06
N GLY A 54 8.11 -2.46 4.47
CA GLY A 54 8.08 -2.24 3.03
C GLY A 54 9.45 -1.85 2.47
N LEU A 55 9.82 -2.50 1.37
CA LEU A 55 11.03 -2.19 0.60
C LEU A 55 10.67 -1.30 -0.58
N ALA A 56 11.45 -0.23 -0.79
CA ALA A 56 11.27 0.65 -1.93
C ALA A 56 11.50 -0.10 -3.24
N LYS A 57 10.58 0.04 -4.19
CA LYS A 57 10.69 -0.50 -5.56
C LYS A 57 10.63 0.65 -6.57
N PRO A 58 11.46 0.63 -7.63
CA PRO A 58 11.44 1.66 -8.66
C PRO A 58 10.11 1.65 -9.40
N VAL A 59 9.58 2.84 -9.68
CA VAL A 59 8.36 3.04 -10.47
C VAL A 59 8.77 3.26 -11.93
N ILE A 60 8.31 2.40 -12.82
CA ILE A 60 8.51 2.55 -14.27
C ILE A 60 7.36 3.40 -14.82
N THR A 61 7.70 4.47 -15.54
CA THR A 61 6.74 5.34 -16.23
C THR A 61 7.02 5.31 -17.73
N ALA A 62 6.00 5.08 -18.55
CA ALA A 62 6.09 5.14 -20.01
C ALA A 62 5.20 6.26 -20.54
N THR A 63 5.73 7.08 -21.46
CA THR A 63 5.00 8.15 -22.15
C THR A 63 4.96 7.83 -23.64
N PHE A 64 3.76 7.73 -24.21
CA PHE A 64 3.55 7.53 -25.64
C PHE A 64 3.27 8.88 -26.31
N ARG A 65 3.92 9.15 -27.45
CA ARG A 65 3.59 10.32 -28.28
C ARG A 65 2.45 9.95 -29.22
N GLN A 66 1.37 10.71 -29.19
CA GLN A 66 0.31 10.61 -30.19
C GLN A 66 0.77 11.33 -31.46
N HIS A 67 0.64 10.67 -32.61
CA HIS A 67 0.81 11.25 -33.94
C HIS A 67 -0.48 11.95 -34.37
#